data_AF-A0A328HAC4-F1
#
_entry.id   AF-A0A328HAC4-F1
#
_cell.length_a   1.000
_cell.length_b   1.000
_cell.length_c   1.000
_cell.angle_alpha   90.00
_cell.angle_beta   90.00
_cell.angle_gamma   90.00
#
_symmetry.space_group_name_H-M   'P 1'
#
loop_
_entity.id
_entity.type
_entity.pdbx_description
1 polymer ?
#
loop_
_entity_poly.entity_id
_entity_poly.type
_entity_poly.pdbx_seq_one_letter_code
_entity_poly.pdbx_strand_id
1 'polypeptide(L)' 'MEQNPTLQHETTLERALDIAKANQKEAQRLLDEARASHAAGEIGEDRVAQLERLLDLANTDLHRVMREQ' A
#
# COMPACT_ATOMS: atom_id res chain seq x y z
N MET A 1 26.19 -23.33 13.15
CA MET A 1 25.09 -22.43 13.50
C MET A 1 23.92 -22.82 12.63
N GLU A 2 22.96 -23.59 13.14
CA GLU A 2 21.74 -23.91 12.40
C GLU A 2 20.85 -22.66 12.46
N GLN A 3 20.74 -21.95 11.34
CA GLN A 3 19.76 -20.87 11.21
C GLN A 3 18.40 -21.54 11.03
N ASN A 4 17.55 -21.50 12.07
CA ASN A 4 16.19 -22.00 12.00
C ASN A 4 15.42 -21.23 10.92
N PRO A 5 15.09 -21.85 9.77
CA PRO A 5 14.47 -21.14 8.66
C PRO A 5 13.07 -20.64 9.01
N THR A 6 12.33 -21.35 9.87
CA THR A 6 10.98 -21.00 10.33
C THR A 6 10.89 -19.62 10.99
N LEU A 7 11.81 -19.28 11.89
CA LEU A 7 11.85 -17.98 12.59
C LEU A 7 12.14 -16.80 11.64
N GLN A 8 12.89 -17.04 10.56
CA GLN A 8 13.19 -16.03 9.53
C GLN A 8 11.99 -15.76 8.61
N HIS A 9 11.15 -16.77 8.36
CA HIS A 9 9.95 -16.59 7.54
C HIS A 9 8.86 -15.85 8.31
N GLU A 10 8.66 -16.15 9.59
CA GLU A 10 7.69 -15.45 10.47
C GLU A 10 7.99 -13.95 10.58
N THR A 11 9.26 -13.58 10.78
CA THR A 11 9.68 -12.16 10.84
C THR A 11 9.61 -11.43 9.49
N THR A 12 9.67 -12.17 8.38
CA THR A 12 9.53 -11.61 7.02
C THR A 12 8.07 -11.35 6.68
N LEU A 13 7.17 -12.24 7.08
CA LEU A 13 5.72 -12.13 6.87
C LEU A 13 5.09 -11.01 7.72
N GLU A 14 5.44 -10.92 9.01
CA GLU A 14 5.02 -9.80 9.87
C GLU A 14 5.47 -8.46 9.28
N ARG A 15 6.72 -8.39 8.81
CA ARG A 15 7.27 -7.20 8.15
C ARG A 15 6.56 -6.88 6.82
N ALA A 16 6.14 -7.89 6.06
CA ALA A 16 5.37 -7.68 4.83
C ALA A 16 4.00 -7.07 5.12
N LEU A 17 3.33 -7.50 6.20
CA LEU A 17 2.03 -6.95 6.59
C LEU A 17 2.14 -5.48 7.01
N ASP A 18 3.16 -5.12 7.78
CA ASP A 18 3.38 -3.73 8.19
C ASP A 18 3.70 -2.82 7.00
N ILE A 19 4.50 -3.32 6.04
CA ILE A 19 4.78 -2.60 4.80
C ILE A 19 3.50 -2.42 3.97
N ALA A 20 2.68 -3.47 3.81
CA ALA A 20 1.44 -3.40 3.06
C ALA A 20 0.45 -2.39 3.66
N LYS A 21 0.33 -2.36 5.01
CA LYS A 21 -0.49 -1.37 5.72
C LYS A 21 0.05 0.06 5.52
N ALA A 22 1.36 0.25 5.60
CA ALA A 22 1.98 1.55 5.38
C ALA A 22 1.74 2.06 3.94
N ASN A 23 1.89 1.17 2.94
CA ASN A 23 1.67 1.48 1.54
C ASN A 23 0.21 1.86 1.27
N GLN A 24 -0.75 1.11 1.80
CA GLN A 24 -2.17 1.40 1.66
C GLN A 24 -2.51 2.77 2.26
N LYS A 25 -2.00 3.07 3.46
CA LYS A 25 -2.21 4.36 4.12
C LYS A 25 -1.64 5.51 3.32
N GLU A 26 -0.44 5.35 2.78
CA GLU A 26 0.22 6.39 1.99
C GLU A 26 -0.50 6.61 0.64
N ALA A 27 -0.95 5.54 -0.03
CA ALA A 27 -1.74 5.66 -1.24
C ALA A 27 -3.06 6.42 -1.02
N GLN A 28 -3.73 6.19 0.12
CA GLN A 28 -4.93 6.94 0.50
C GLN A 28 -4.61 8.42 0.72
N ARG A 29 -3.54 8.74 1.47
CA ARG A 29 -3.11 10.12 1.70
C ARG A 29 -2.84 10.87 0.40
N LEU A 30 -2.11 10.23 -0.52
CA LEU A 30 -1.81 10.81 -1.83
C LEU A 30 -3.08 11.04 -2.66
N LEU A 31 -4.04 10.13 -2.62
CA LEU A 31 -5.31 10.30 -3.32
C LEU A 31 -6.14 11.45 -2.75
N ASP A 32 -6.19 11.59 -1.43
CA ASP A 32 -6.91 12.68 -0.77
C ASP A 32 -6.30 14.04 -1.14
N GLU A 33 -4.97 14.14 -1.13
CA GLU A 33 -4.23 15.34 -1.57
C GLU A 33 -4.46 15.63 -3.05
N ALA A 34 -4.45 14.61 -3.91
CA ALA A 34 -4.72 14.79 -5.32
C ALA A 34 -6.15 15.24 -5.60
N ARG A 35 -7.15 14.75 -4.86
CA ARG A 35 -8.52 15.25 -4.98
C ARG A 35 -8.63 16.71 -4.59
N ALA A 36 -7.92 17.15 -3.55
CA ALA A 36 -7.85 18.55 -3.16
C ALA A 36 -7.15 19.42 -4.24
N SER A 37 -5.98 19.02 -4.74
CA SER A 37 -5.27 19.73 -5.81
C SER A 37 -6.03 19.75 -7.14
N HIS A 38 -6.77 18.69 -7.47
CA HIS A 38 -7.65 18.65 -8.65
C HIS A 38 -8.79 19.65 -8.51
N ALA A 39 -9.42 19.73 -7.33
CA ALA A 39 -10.45 20.74 -7.05
C ALA A 39 -9.90 22.18 -7.13
N ALA A 40 -8.62 22.37 -6.83
CA ALA A 40 -7.92 23.65 -7.02
C ALA A 40 -7.47 23.90 -8.48
N GLY A 41 -7.62 22.93 -9.39
CA GLY A 41 -7.21 23.03 -10.79
C GLY A 41 -5.69 22.89 -11.02
N GLU A 42 -4.94 22.43 -10.00
CA GLU A 42 -3.48 22.32 -10.05
C GLU A 42 -3.00 21.06 -10.79
N ILE A 43 -3.85 20.02 -10.82
CA ILE A 43 -3.60 18.77 -11.53
C ILE A 43 -4.84 18.36 -12.32
N GLY A 44 -4.65 17.57 -13.39
CA GLY A 44 -5.73 17.00 -14.18
C GLY A 44 -6.32 15.71 -13.59
N GLU A 45 -7.52 15.35 -14.05
CA GLU A 45 -8.26 14.15 -13.65
C GLU A 45 -7.43 12.86 -13.85
N ASP A 46 -6.61 12.79 -14.91
CA ASP A 46 -5.70 11.68 -15.17
C ASP A 46 -4.79 11.36 -13.98
N ARG A 47 -4.34 12.38 -13.25
CA ARG A 47 -3.45 12.20 -12.09
C ARG A 47 -4.22 11.65 -10.88
N VAL A 48 -5.46 12.08 -10.69
CA VAL A 48 -6.36 11.50 -9.67
C VAL A 48 -6.61 10.04 -9.98
N ALA A 49 -6.96 9.71 -11.24
CA ALA A 49 -7.21 8.34 -11.66
C ALA A 49 -5.99 7.42 -11.51
N GLN A 50 -4.76 7.94 -11.69
CA GLN A 50 -3.54 7.18 -11.41
C GLN A 50 -3.40 6.80 -9.94
N LEU A 51 -3.75 7.72 -9.03
CA LEU A 51 -3.64 7.52 -7.59
C LEU A 51 -4.76 6.63 -7.06
N GLU A 52 -5.95 6.66 -7.67
CA GLU A 52 -7.01 5.69 -7.41
C GLU A 52 -6.55 4.26 -7.74
N ARG A 53 -5.95 4.06 -8.92
CA ARG A 53 -5.39 2.75 -9.29
C ARG A 53 -4.25 2.30 -8.36
N LEU A 54 -3.45 3.23 -7.85
CA LEU A 54 -2.40 2.92 -6.88
C LEU A 54 -3.00 2.43 -5.55
N LEU A 55 -4.06 3.08 -5.07
CA LEU A 55 -4.77 2.65 -3.87
C LEU A 55 -5.42 1.27 -4.05
N ASP A 56 -6.02 1.00 -5.21
CA ASP A 56 -6.58 -0.32 -5.53
C ASP A 56 -5.52 -1.42 -5.51
N LEU A 57 -4.33 -1.14 -6.05
CA LEU A 57 -3.20 -2.06 -6.02
C LEU A 57 -2.73 -2.31 -4.57
N ALA A 58 -2.58 -1.26 -3.78
CA ALA A 58 -2.16 -1.38 -2.38
C ALA A 58 -3.20 -2.14 -1.52
N ASN A 59 -4.49 -1.93 -1.76
CA ASN A 59 -5.56 -2.70 -1.14
C ASN A 59 -5.51 -4.17 -1.55
N THR A 60 -5.22 -4.46 -2.82
CA THR A 60 -5.08 -5.84 -3.31
C THR A 60 -3.89 -6.54 -2.65
N ASP A 61 -2.76 -5.83 -2.52
CA ASP A 61 -1.54 -6.35 -1.88
C ASP A 61 -1.77 -6.63 -0.39
N LEU A 62 -2.37 -5.68 0.34
CA LEU A 62 -2.72 -5.86 1.75
C LEU A 62 -3.65 -7.08 1.95
N HIS A 63 -4.66 -7.26 1.09
CA HIS A 63 -5.53 -8.43 1.16
C HIS A 63 -4.79 -9.75 0.91
N ARG A 64 -3.79 -9.78 0.02
CA ARG A 64 -2.98 -10.98 -0.22
C ARG A 64 -2.15 -11.33 1.00
N VAL A 65 -1.42 -10.35 1.53
CA VAL A 65 -0.59 -10.54 2.72
C VAL A 65 -1.44 -10.97 3.92
N MET A 66 -2.63 -10.39 4.11
CA MET A 66 -3.55 -10.81 5.18
C MET A 66 -4.11 -12.22 5.02
N ARG A 67 -4.17 -12.77 3.79
CA ARG A 67 -4.63 -14.15 3.53
C ARG A 67 -3.52 -15.19 3.62
N GLU A 68 -2.26 -14.75 3.52
CA GLU A 68 -1.06 -15.60 3.59
C GLU A 68 -0.49 -15.71 5.02
N GLN A 69 -1.01 -14.93 5.98
CA GLN A 69 -0.78 -15.04 7.43
C GLN A 69 -1.58 -16.20 8.04
#